data_AF-A0A219B7Z0-F1
#
_entry.id   AF-A0A219B7Z0-F1
#
_cell.length_a   1.000
_cell.length_b   1.000
_cell.length_c   1.000
_cell.angle_alpha   90.00
_cell.angle_beta   90.00
_cell.angle_gamma   90.00
#
_symmetry.space_group_name_H-M   'P 1'
#
loop_
_entity.id
_entity.type
_entity.pdbx_description
1 polymer ?
#
loop_
_entity_poly.entity_id
_entity_poly.type
_entity_poly.pdbx_seq_one_letter_code
_entity_poly.pdbx_strand_id
1 'polypeptide(L)' 'MPDRSMHGLRYAAAGRLEAAGCTVVECTSVLGHRAYQMALKYMAQRRSSEAAMSRIPNQNKR' A
#
# COMPACT_ATOMS: atom_id res chain seq x y z
N MET A 1 -16.78 -2.71 -11.52
CA MET A 1 -15.74 -2.08 -10.66
C MET A 1 -14.64 -1.57 -11.57
N PRO A 2 -14.63 -0.28 -11.94
CA PRO A 2 -13.86 0.18 -13.10
C PRO A 2 -12.35 0.28 -12.87
N ASP A 3 -11.85 0.35 -11.63
CA ASP A 3 -10.47 0.81 -11.38
C ASP A 3 -9.55 -0.21 -10.68
N ARG A 4 -9.82 -1.51 -10.80
CA ARG A 4 -8.91 -2.54 -10.28
C ARG A 4 -7.89 -2.92 -11.33
N SER A 5 -6.74 -2.27 -11.31
CA SER A 5 -5.59 -2.71 -12.10
C SER A 5 -4.84 -3.85 -11.39
N MET A 6 -4.25 -4.77 -12.17
CA MET A 6 -3.39 -5.85 -11.63
C MET A 6 -2.28 -5.32 -10.74
N HIS A 7 -1.75 -4.14 -11.11
CA HIS A 7 -0.74 -3.43 -10.34
C HIS A 7 -1.29 -2.87 -9.02
N GLY A 8 -2.49 -2.29 -9.06
CA GLY A 8 -3.24 -1.84 -7.88
C GLY A 8 -3.50 -2.97 -6.87
N LEU A 9 -3.79 -4.18 -7.37
CA LEU A 9 -3.97 -5.36 -6.51
C LEU A 9 -2.67 -5.77 -5.81
N ARG A 10 -1.50 -5.67 -6.47
CA ARG A 10 -0.20 -5.90 -5.83
C ARG A 10 0.08 -4.90 -4.71
N TYR A 11 -0.23 -3.62 -4.90
CA TYR A 11 -0.12 -2.61 -3.83
C TYR A 11 -1.04 -2.93 -2.65
N ALA A 12 -2.29 -3.31 -2.93
CA ALA A 12 -3.24 -3.67 -1.90
C ALA A 12 -2.79 -4.91 -1.12
N ALA A 13 -2.23 -5.92 -1.80
CA ALA A 13 -1.66 -7.11 -1.16
C ALA A 13 -0.47 -6.75 -0.26
N ALA A 14 0.46 -5.92 -0.75
CA ALA A 14 1.62 -5.48 0.03
C ALA A 14 1.22 -4.76 1.33
N GLY A 15 0.25 -3.84 1.26
CA GLY A 15 -0.25 -3.14 2.44
C GLY A 15 -0.97 -4.06 3.43
N ARG A 16 -1.64 -5.13 2.95
CA ARG A 16 -2.28 -6.12 3.84
C ARG A 16 -1.26 -7.02 4.53
N LEU A 17 -0.22 -7.44 3.82
CA LEU A 17 0.87 -8.24 4.40
C LEU A 17 1.60 -7.43 5.48
N GLU A 18 1.89 -6.17 5.20
CA GLU A 18 2.45 -5.27 6.20
C GLU A 18 1.55 -5.13 7.44
N ALA A 19 0.25 -4.86 7.24
CA ALA A 19 -0.69 -4.70 8.35
C ALA A 19 -0.85 -5.98 9.18
N ALA A 20 -0.60 -7.15 8.59
CA ALA A 20 -0.55 -8.44 9.27
C ALA A 20 0.77 -8.68 10.03
N GLY A 21 1.73 -7.75 9.97
CA GLY A 21 3.02 -7.87 10.63
C GLY A 21 4.08 -8.65 9.85
N CYS A 22 3.83 -8.97 8.58
CA CYS A 22 4.83 -9.63 7.74
C CYS A 22 6.05 -8.73 7.55
N THR A 23 7.22 -9.33 7.66
CA THR A 23 8.49 -8.66 7.40
C THR A 23 8.60 -8.31 5.92
N VAL A 24 9.48 -7.35 5.59
CA VAL A 24 9.73 -6.96 4.20
C VAL A 24 10.24 -8.16 3.37
N VAL A 25 10.99 -9.08 3.97
CA VAL A 25 11.51 -10.29 3.32
C VAL A 25 10.37 -11.23 2.91
N GLU A 26 9.41 -11.47 3.80
CA GLU A 26 8.20 -12.26 3.51
C GLU A 26 7.31 -11.56 2.49
N CYS A 27 7.19 -10.24 2.56
CA CYS A 27 6.45 -9.48 1.56
C CYS A 27 7.11 -9.58 0.18
N THR A 28 8.45 -9.51 0.09
CA THR A 28 9.16 -9.65 -1.19
C THR A 28 9.00 -11.03 -1.81
N SER A 29 8.98 -12.10 -1.01
CA SER A 29 8.81 -13.46 -1.51
C SER A 29 7.40 -13.69 -2.08
N VAL A 30 6.37 -13.16 -1.43
CA VAL A 30 4.97 -13.27 -1.88
C VAL A 30 4.69 -12.40 -3.11
N LEU A 31 5.22 -11.18 -3.14
CA LEU A 31 4.97 -10.24 -4.23
C LEU A 31 5.86 -10.47 -5.47
N GLY A 32 6.93 -11.25 -5.31
CA GLY A 32 7.91 -11.54 -6.37
C GLY A 32 8.83 -10.36 -6.68
N HIS A 33 9.04 -9.44 -5.73
CA HIS A 33 9.94 -8.31 -5.93
C HIS A 33 11.38 -8.72 -5.66
N ARG A 34 12.24 -8.60 -6.68
CA ARG A 34 13.70 -8.82 -6.53
C ARG A 34 14.39 -7.73 -5.71
N ALA A 35 13.84 -6.52 -5.71
CA ALA A 35 14.45 -5.36 -5.06
C ALA A 35 13.70 -4.98 -3.78
N TYR A 36 14.42 -4.92 -2.67
CA TYR A 36 13.92 -4.50 -1.35
C TYR A 36 13.20 -3.14 -1.39
N GLN A 37 13.74 -2.21 -2.17
CA GLN A 37 13.20 -0.87 -2.42
C GLN A 37 11.76 -0.89 -2.97
N MET A 38 11.42 -1.90 -3.79
CA MET A 38 10.07 -2.00 -4.38
C MET A 38 9.03 -2.46 -3.37
N ALA A 39 9.36 -3.43 -2.52
CA ALA A 39 8.45 -3.85 -1.44
C ALA A 39 8.21 -2.70 -0.44
N LEU A 40 9.27 -1.99 -0.05
CA LEU A 40 9.16 -0.81 0.81
C LEU A 40 8.26 0.27 0.22
N LYS A 41 8.42 0.58 -1.08
CA LYS A 41 7.55 1.54 -1.78
C LYS A 41 6.08 1.15 -1.66
N TYR A 42 5.77 -0.14 -1.80
CA TYR A 42 4.39 -0.63 -1.88
C TYR A 42 3.73 -0.63 -0.49
N MET A 43 4.50 -0.98 0.54
CA MET A 43 4.10 -0.90 1.94
C MET A 43 3.89 0.56 2.36
N ALA A 44 4.84 1.45 2.04
CA ALA A 44 4.79 2.87 2.42
C ALA A 44 3.65 3.64 1.74
N GLN A 45 3.34 3.35 0.48
CA GLN A 45 2.35 4.10 -0.30
C GLN A 45 0.94 4.07 0.31
N ARG A 46 0.57 2.97 0.97
CA ARG A 46 -0.73 2.88 1.63
C ARG A 46 -0.81 3.79 2.85
N ARG A 47 0.17 3.71 3.75
CA ARG A 47 0.27 4.60 4.93
C ARG A 47 0.34 6.07 4.54
N SER A 48 1.11 6.42 3.51
CA SER A 48 1.21 7.80 3.06
C SER A 48 -0.11 8.32 2.50
N SER A 49 -0.86 7.48 1.79
CA SER A 49 -2.20 7.81 1.28
C SER A 49 -3.19 8.00 2.43
N GLU A 50 -3.20 7.10 3.41
CA GLU A 50 -4.06 7.21 4.61
C GLU A 50 -3.72 8.47 5.43
N ALA A 51 -2.44 8.77 5.61
CA ALA A 51 -1.97 9.98 6.28
C ALA A 51 -2.24 11.28 5.49
N ALA A 52 -2.32 11.21 4.16
CA ALA A 52 -2.72 12.34 3.33
C ALA A 52 -4.24 12.58 3.44
N MET A 53 -5.04 11.51 3.39
CA MET A 53 -6.49 11.59 3.52
C MET A 53 -6.93 12.12 4.89
N SER A 54 -6.22 11.75 5.97
CA SER A 54 -6.51 12.25 7.32
C SER A 54 -6.22 13.75 7.49
N ARG A 55 -5.39 14.34 6.62
CA ARG A 55 -5.07 15.77 6.61
C ARG A 55 -6.00 16.60 5.76
N ILE A 56 -6.88 15.99 4.96
CA ILE A 56 -7.89 16.73 4.19
C ILE A 56 -8.89 17.31 5.20
N PRO A 57 -8.90 18.63 5.46
CA PRO A 57 -9.92 19.21 6.32
C PRO A 57 -11.26 18.99 5.62
N ASN A 58 -12.27 18.57 6.39
CA ASN A 58 -13.63 18.34 5.89
C ASN A 58 -14.20 19.64 5.28
N GLN A 59 -14.01 19.84 3.98
CA GLN A 59 -14.42 21.05 3.25
C GLN A 59 -15.90 21.02 2.84
N ASN A 60 -16.71 20.11 3.38
CA ASN A 60 -18.11 19.98 2.98
C ASN A 60 -19.08 20.13 4.17
N LYS A 61 -19.06 21.31 4.77
CA LYS A 61 -20.18 21.86 5.56
C LYS A 61 -20.28 23.36 5.30
N ARG A 62 -20.90 23.74 4.19
CA ARG A 62 -21.74 24.94 4.01
C ARG A 62 -22.31 24.99 2.60
#